data_AF-A0A9E5M081-F1
#
_entry.id   AF-A0A9E5M081-F1
#
_cell.length_a   1.000
_cell.length_b   1.000
_cell.length_c   1.000
_cell.angle_alpha   90.00
_cell.angle_beta   90.00
_cell.angle_gamma   90.00
#
_symmetry.space_group_name_H-M   'P 1'
#
loop_
_entity.id
_entity.type
_entity.pdbx_description
1 polymer ?
#
loop_
_entity_poly.entity_id
_entity_poly.type
_entity_poly.pdbx_seq_one_letter_code
_entity_poly.pdbx_strand_id
1 'polypeptide(L)'
;GLTSGGFAGRISYDNSNGVTGQTLIIQNGANGGAAQSYTLLYNLADFGNKIATDTSNAHVALATGVADDGVVRANLRNGVFYGTFAGLGNSLSGLQLNGSSQTGMFQYTGSGAILRDLAVVNASVNGSYMTGTLVGQAFDGLTLKNLQVATTVTASGNAFTGGLVGYTDGGTLGNAYVSGKVRSNSSWVGGIFHHRCEYRPGKLGRRSDRWFLQRLDLKLRFCRHSGWLRSCGWRGRIRRML
;
A
#
# COMPACT_ATOMS: atom_id res chain seq x y z
N GLY A 1 2.48 13.75 20.85
CA GLY A 1 2.56 15.21 20.95
C GLY A 1 3.18 15.79 19.68
N LEU A 2 2.94 17.07 19.39
CA LEU A 2 3.61 17.77 18.29
C LEU A 2 5.08 17.99 18.65
N THR A 3 5.99 17.58 17.77
CA THR A 3 7.45 17.77 17.93
C THR A 3 7.99 18.61 16.76
N SER A 4 9.24 19.03 16.84
CA SER A 4 9.94 19.64 15.70
C SER A 4 10.04 18.71 14.48
N GLY A 5 9.86 17.39 14.67
CA GLY A 5 9.73 16.39 13.61
C GLY A 5 8.29 16.17 13.11
N GLY A 6 7.31 16.93 13.62
CA GLY A 6 5.88 16.79 13.32
C GLY A 6 5.09 16.08 14.43
N PHE A 7 3.84 15.73 14.12
CA PHE A 7 2.94 15.04 15.04
C PHE A 7 3.41 13.59 15.27
N ALA A 8 3.85 13.30 16.49
CA ALA A 8 4.14 11.95 16.95
C ALA A 8 2.94 11.45 17.77
N GLY A 9 2.04 10.74 17.11
CA GLY A 9 0.82 10.22 17.73
C GLY A 9 -0.13 9.61 16.70
N ARG A 10 -1.33 9.26 17.14
CA ARG A 10 -2.45 8.85 16.28
C ARG A 10 -3.66 9.71 16.56
N ILE A 11 -4.51 9.88 15.55
CA ILE A 11 -5.86 10.41 15.71
C ILE A 11 -6.80 9.22 15.67
N SER A 12 -7.61 9.05 16.72
CA SER A 12 -8.57 7.95 16.83
C SER A 12 -9.94 8.51 17.18
N TYR A 13 -10.94 8.03 16.46
CA TYR A 13 -12.35 8.29 16.64
C TYR A 13 -12.95 7.08 17.35
N ASP A 14 -13.37 7.28 18.59
CA ASP A 14 -13.98 6.21 19.38
C ASP A 14 -15.44 6.03 18.95
N ASN A 15 -15.86 4.78 18.78
CA ASN A 15 -17.26 4.42 18.55
C ASN A 15 -17.73 3.35 19.56
N SER A 16 -17.01 3.15 20.67
CA SER A 16 -17.40 2.22 21.73
C SER A 16 -18.76 2.57 22.34
N ASN A 17 -19.17 3.84 22.27
CA ASN A 17 -20.41 4.35 22.84
C ASN A 17 -21.51 4.60 21.80
N GLY A 18 -21.39 4.06 20.58
CA GLY A 18 -22.40 4.21 19.51
C GLY A 18 -22.48 5.62 18.91
N VAL A 19 -21.43 6.43 19.07
CA VAL A 19 -21.36 7.78 18.49
C VAL A 19 -21.23 7.68 16.98
N THR A 20 -22.27 8.06 16.25
CA THR A 20 -22.29 8.12 14.78
C THR A 20 -22.13 9.56 14.27
N GLY A 21 -21.87 9.75 12.97
CA GLY A 21 -21.81 11.09 12.35
C GLY A 21 -20.50 11.87 12.58
N GLN A 22 -19.47 11.23 13.12
CA GLN A 22 -18.17 11.84 13.32
C GLN A 22 -17.57 12.26 11.98
N THR A 23 -17.11 13.50 11.88
CA THR A 23 -16.54 14.06 10.66
C THR A 23 -15.06 14.37 10.87
N LEU A 24 -14.23 13.90 9.95
CA LEU A 24 -12.81 14.27 9.88
C LEU A 24 -12.61 15.21 8.69
N ILE A 25 -12.05 16.38 8.95
CA ILE A 25 -11.67 17.34 7.91
C ILE A 25 -10.16 17.58 8.06
N ILE A 26 -9.41 17.35 6.99
CA ILE A 26 -7.97 17.58 6.95
C ILE A 26 -7.67 18.62 5.87
N GLN A 27 -6.97 19.67 6.25
CA GLN A 27 -6.36 20.59 5.32
C GLN A 27 -5.00 20.04 4.88
N ASN A 28 -4.92 19.57 3.64
CA ASN A 28 -3.66 19.13 3.05
C ASN A 28 -2.96 20.34 2.42
N GLY A 29 -1.72 20.66 2.84
CA GLY A 29 -0.89 21.72 2.24
C GLY A 29 -0.59 22.90 3.16
N ALA A 30 -0.14 24.02 2.58
CA ALA A 30 0.14 25.26 3.31
C ALA A 30 -1.14 25.85 3.93
N ASN A 31 -0.98 26.73 4.94
CA ASN A 31 -2.08 27.49 5.54
C ASN A 31 -2.95 28.14 4.45
N GLY A 32 -4.19 27.68 4.28
CA GLY A 32 -5.12 28.16 3.24
C GLY A 32 -5.47 27.14 2.14
N GLY A 33 -4.93 25.91 2.17
CA GLY A 33 -5.34 24.84 1.26
C GLY A 33 -6.82 24.43 1.42
N ALA A 34 -7.41 23.82 0.39
CA ALA A 34 -8.77 23.31 0.47
C ALA A 34 -8.85 22.17 1.51
N ALA A 35 -9.82 22.27 2.42
CA ALA A 35 -10.07 21.25 3.43
C ALA A 35 -10.78 20.06 2.78
N GLN A 36 -10.31 18.85 3.07
CA GLN A 36 -10.85 17.60 2.53
C GLN A 36 -11.60 16.86 3.64
N SER A 37 -12.84 16.47 3.37
CA SER A 37 -13.64 15.63 4.27
C SER A 37 -13.32 14.16 4.06
N TYR A 38 -13.01 13.45 5.14
CA TYR A 38 -12.65 12.04 5.11
C TYR A 38 -13.80 11.17 5.64
N THR A 39 -14.08 10.09 4.92
CA THR A 39 -14.99 9.04 5.38
C THR A 39 -14.27 8.11 6.34
N LEU A 40 -14.83 7.93 7.54
CA LEU A 40 -14.24 7.14 8.61
C LEU A 40 -14.61 5.65 8.53
N LEU A 41 -13.58 4.80 8.56
CA LEU A 41 -13.69 3.33 8.55
C LEU A 41 -13.38 2.79 9.94
N TYR A 42 -14.30 2.01 10.52
CA TYR A 42 -14.19 1.46 11.86
C TYR A 42 -13.90 -0.05 11.88
N ASN A 43 -14.19 -0.75 10.78
CA ASN A 43 -14.03 -2.20 10.67
C ASN A 43 -13.64 -2.59 9.23
N LEU A 44 -13.35 -3.87 9.00
CA LEU A 44 -12.94 -4.36 7.69
C LEU A 44 -14.08 -4.35 6.65
N ALA A 45 -15.34 -4.49 7.06
CA ALA A 45 -16.49 -4.43 6.16
C ALA A 45 -16.72 -3.02 5.59
N ASP A 46 -16.36 -1.98 6.35
CA ASP A 46 -16.44 -0.59 5.89
C ASP A 46 -15.61 -0.33 4.62
N PHE A 47 -14.54 -1.10 4.37
CA PHE A 47 -13.78 -1.00 3.13
C PHE A 47 -14.63 -1.32 1.89
N GLY A 48 -15.51 -2.32 1.98
CA GLY A 48 -16.45 -2.66 0.90
C GLY A 48 -17.66 -1.74 0.84
N ASN A 49 -18.14 -1.28 2.00
CA ASN A 49 -19.43 -0.58 2.11
C ASN A 49 -19.33 0.94 1.98
N LYS A 50 -18.21 1.55 2.37
CA LYS A 50 -18.07 3.02 2.48
C LYS A 50 -17.09 3.63 1.49
N ILE A 51 -16.22 2.82 0.87
CA ILE A 51 -15.30 3.30 -0.17
C ILE A 51 -16.02 3.21 -1.51
N ALA A 52 -16.18 4.31 -2.23
CA ALA A 52 -16.79 4.31 -3.56
C ALA A 52 -15.94 3.53 -4.59
N THR A 53 -16.59 2.98 -5.63
CA THR A 53 -15.94 2.27 -6.77
C THR A 53 -15.75 3.17 -8.01
N ASP A 54 -16.27 4.39 -7.97
CA ASP A 54 -16.27 5.32 -9.09
C ASP A 54 -14.92 6.02 -9.23
N THR A 55 -14.78 6.86 -10.26
CA THR A 55 -13.58 7.68 -10.49
C THR A 55 -13.49 8.88 -9.54
N SER A 56 -14.38 8.98 -8.54
CA SER A 56 -14.38 10.08 -7.59
C SER A 56 -13.16 9.98 -6.68
N ASN A 57 -12.49 11.10 -6.48
CA ASN A 57 -11.34 11.19 -5.59
C ASN A 57 -11.79 11.04 -4.12
N ALA A 58 -11.89 9.79 -3.66
CA ALA A 58 -12.37 9.46 -2.33
C ALA A 58 -11.31 9.72 -1.28
N HIS A 59 -11.69 10.42 -0.21
CA HIS A 59 -10.86 10.60 0.98
C HIS A 59 -11.41 9.71 2.09
N VAL A 60 -10.63 8.72 2.48
CA VAL A 60 -11.01 7.69 3.45
C VAL A 60 -9.94 7.56 4.51
N ALA A 61 -10.34 7.36 5.76
CA ALA A 61 -9.40 7.22 6.86
C ALA A 61 -9.81 6.13 7.84
N LEU A 62 -8.82 5.49 8.46
CA LEU A 62 -9.07 4.64 9.61
C LEU A 62 -9.49 5.51 10.79
N ALA A 63 -10.67 5.22 11.32
CA ALA A 63 -11.17 5.84 12.52
C ALA A 63 -10.38 5.39 13.75
N THR A 64 -10.00 4.11 13.81
CA THR A 64 -9.30 3.49 14.93
C THR A 64 -8.42 2.34 14.43
N GLY A 65 -7.65 1.72 15.32
CA GLY A 65 -6.99 0.46 15.02
C GLY A 65 -8.00 -0.66 14.78
N VAL A 66 -7.85 -1.39 13.68
CA VAL A 66 -8.77 -2.47 13.30
C VAL A 66 -8.02 -3.80 13.36
N ALA A 67 -8.60 -4.77 14.07
CA ALA A 67 -8.13 -6.15 14.08
C ALA A 67 -8.89 -6.97 13.04
N ASP A 68 -8.25 -8.06 12.61
CA ASP A 68 -8.87 -9.09 11.79
C ASP A 68 -10.12 -9.66 12.46
N ASP A 69 -11.13 -9.96 11.65
CA ASP A 69 -12.40 -10.54 12.07
C ASP A 69 -12.48 -12.04 11.78
N GLY A 70 -11.34 -12.68 11.45
CA GLY A 70 -11.24 -14.09 11.10
C GLY A 70 -11.70 -14.42 9.68
N VAL A 71 -12.17 -13.43 8.91
CA VAL A 71 -12.68 -13.65 7.56
C VAL A 71 -11.56 -13.48 6.54
N VAL A 72 -11.19 -14.58 5.88
CA VAL A 72 -10.26 -14.58 4.76
C VAL A 72 -10.95 -13.94 3.54
N ARG A 73 -10.31 -12.92 2.97
CA ARG A 73 -10.85 -12.16 1.82
C ARG A 73 -9.92 -12.23 0.63
N ALA A 74 -10.45 -12.10 -0.58
CA ALA A 74 -9.58 -11.91 -1.75
C ALA A 74 -8.85 -10.56 -1.69
N ASN A 75 -9.58 -9.49 -1.36
CA ASN A 75 -9.08 -8.14 -1.11
C ASN A 75 -9.97 -7.49 -0.04
N LEU A 76 -9.47 -6.47 0.69
CA LEU A 76 -10.36 -5.66 1.54
C LEU A 76 -11.28 -4.78 0.70
N ARG A 77 -10.72 -4.24 -0.39
CA ARG A 77 -11.43 -3.42 -1.37
C ARG A 77 -11.25 -4.02 -2.76
N ASN A 78 -12.34 -4.55 -3.30
CA ASN A 78 -12.45 -4.96 -4.69
C ASN A 78 -12.71 -3.75 -5.60
N GLY A 79 -12.23 -3.79 -6.84
CA GLY A 79 -12.34 -2.69 -7.80
C GLY A 79 -11.19 -1.66 -7.68
N VAL A 80 -11.36 -0.54 -8.38
CA VAL A 80 -10.35 0.52 -8.44
C VAL A 80 -10.62 1.57 -7.38
N PHE A 81 -9.62 1.82 -6.53
CA PHE A 81 -9.66 2.90 -5.56
C PHE A 81 -9.03 4.16 -6.13
N TYR A 82 -9.82 5.24 -6.24
CA TYR A 82 -9.34 6.56 -6.62
C TYR A 82 -9.32 7.44 -5.37
N GLY A 83 -8.14 7.93 -4.99
CA GLY A 83 -8.00 8.98 -3.99
C GLY A 83 -7.06 8.67 -2.84
N THR A 84 -7.38 9.17 -1.64
CA THR A 84 -6.47 9.16 -0.48
C THR A 84 -6.99 8.27 0.64
N PHE A 85 -6.20 7.27 1.00
CA PHE A 85 -6.37 6.48 2.21
C PHE A 85 -5.36 6.90 3.28
N ALA A 86 -5.86 7.33 4.44
CA ALA A 86 -5.04 7.75 5.58
C ALA A 86 -5.27 6.84 6.79
N GLY A 87 -4.21 6.19 7.28
CA GLY A 87 -4.29 5.42 8.52
C GLY A 87 -4.35 6.29 9.79
N LEU A 88 -3.94 7.56 9.71
CA LEU A 88 -3.87 8.50 10.84
C LEU A 88 -3.03 8.00 12.03
N GLY A 89 -2.06 7.12 11.77
CA GLY A 89 -1.25 6.46 12.79
C GLY A 89 -1.94 5.24 13.42
N ASN A 90 -3.10 4.82 12.92
CA ASN A 90 -3.75 3.58 13.32
C ASN A 90 -3.15 2.36 12.60
N SER A 91 -3.40 1.19 13.19
CA SER A 91 -2.90 -0.09 12.71
C SER A 91 -4.02 -1.00 12.24
N LEU A 92 -3.77 -1.74 11.16
CA LEU A 92 -4.51 -2.95 10.78
C LEU A 92 -3.71 -4.16 11.25
N SER A 93 -4.35 -5.08 11.97
CA SER A 93 -3.65 -6.24 12.54
C SER A 93 -4.29 -7.57 12.17
N GLY A 94 -3.46 -8.58 11.89
CA GLY A 94 -3.89 -9.96 11.63
C GLY A 94 -4.53 -10.22 10.28
N LEU A 95 -4.51 -9.24 9.36
CA LEU A 95 -5.23 -9.28 8.09
C LEU A 95 -4.93 -10.54 7.27
N GLN A 96 -5.96 -11.29 6.90
CA GLN A 96 -5.86 -12.49 6.05
C GLN A 96 -6.41 -12.24 4.64
N LEU A 97 -5.52 -12.24 3.64
CA LEU A 97 -5.88 -12.13 2.23
C LEU A 97 -5.52 -13.40 1.46
N ASN A 98 -6.45 -13.90 0.66
CA ASN A 98 -6.27 -15.06 -0.21
C ASN A 98 -7.02 -14.84 -1.54
N GLY A 99 -6.30 -14.38 -2.56
CA GLY A 99 -6.87 -14.05 -3.87
C GLY A 99 -6.15 -14.77 -5.01
N SER A 100 -6.80 -14.86 -6.18
CA SER A 100 -6.21 -15.46 -7.38
C SER A 100 -5.62 -14.44 -8.35
N SER A 101 -6.01 -13.16 -8.28
CA SER A 101 -5.54 -12.10 -9.17
C SER A 101 -5.59 -10.73 -8.49
N GLN A 102 -4.53 -9.92 -8.65
CA GLN A 102 -4.33 -8.60 -8.03
C GLN A 102 -4.71 -8.56 -6.56
N THR A 103 -3.95 -9.29 -5.74
CA THR A 103 -4.27 -9.48 -4.32
C THR A 103 -3.62 -8.41 -3.47
N GLY A 104 -4.40 -7.72 -2.64
CA GLY A 104 -3.95 -6.79 -1.61
C GLY A 104 -5.10 -6.17 -0.82
N MET A 105 -4.81 -5.25 0.10
CA MET A 105 -5.88 -4.46 0.75
C MET A 105 -6.75 -3.78 -0.31
N PHE A 106 -6.10 -3.15 -1.30
CA PHE A 106 -6.74 -2.65 -2.50
C PHE A 106 -6.39 -3.54 -3.68
N GLN A 107 -7.42 -4.02 -4.39
CA GLN A 107 -7.22 -4.80 -5.62
C GLN A 107 -6.50 -3.94 -6.67
N TYR A 108 -7.07 -2.77 -6.97
CA TYR A 108 -6.48 -1.77 -7.86
C TYR A 108 -6.46 -0.39 -7.22
N THR A 109 -5.43 0.40 -7.52
CA THR A 109 -5.43 1.85 -7.24
C THR A 109 -5.35 2.64 -8.54
N GLY A 110 -6.24 3.62 -8.67
CA GLY A 110 -6.30 4.59 -9.76
C GLY A 110 -5.06 5.47 -9.86
N SER A 111 -5.00 6.28 -10.92
CA SER A 111 -3.90 7.23 -11.12
C SER A 111 -3.85 8.25 -9.99
N GLY A 112 -2.66 8.50 -9.43
CA GLY A 112 -2.46 9.48 -8.36
C GLY A 112 -2.99 9.07 -6.99
N ALA A 113 -3.35 7.81 -6.77
CA ALA A 113 -3.80 7.34 -5.46
C ALA A 113 -2.73 7.52 -4.37
N ILE A 114 -3.16 7.84 -3.15
CA ILE A 114 -2.28 8.12 -2.01
C ILE A 114 -2.65 7.20 -0.84
N LEU A 115 -1.72 6.38 -0.37
CA LEU A 115 -1.86 5.59 0.85
C LEU A 115 -0.81 6.05 1.85
N ARG A 116 -1.25 6.52 3.02
CA ARG A 116 -0.34 7.13 4.00
C ARG A 116 -0.66 6.85 5.46
N ASP A 117 0.35 7.02 6.30
CA ASP A 117 0.26 7.07 7.76
C ASP A 117 -0.42 5.82 8.36
N LEU A 118 -0.02 4.64 7.87
CA LEU A 118 -0.64 3.36 8.19
C LEU A 118 0.41 2.38 8.73
N ALA A 119 0.03 1.67 9.80
CA ALA A 119 0.69 0.44 10.20
C ALA A 119 -0.14 -0.79 9.79
N VAL A 120 0.51 -1.81 9.24
CA VAL A 120 -0.06 -3.13 9.01
C VAL A 120 0.79 -4.13 9.76
N VAL A 121 0.18 -4.91 10.64
CA VAL A 121 0.88 -5.81 11.56
C VAL A 121 0.36 -7.23 11.37
N ASN A 122 1.27 -8.19 11.21
CA ASN A 122 0.95 -9.61 11.07
C ASN A 122 -0.05 -9.90 9.94
N ALA A 123 0.07 -9.20 8.81
CA ALA A 123 -0.73 -9.53 7.63
C ALA A 123 -0.20 -10.81 6.97
N SER A 124 -1.10 -11.60 6.41
CA SER A 124 -0.79 -12.80 5.63
C SER A 124 -1.55 -12.71 4.32
N VAL A 125 -0.79 -12.73 3.22
CA VAL A 125 -1.32 -12.51 1.87
C VAL A 125 -0.90 -13.67 1.00
N ASN A 126 -1.88 -14.44 0.55
CA ASN A 126 -1.72 -15.51 -0.43
C ASN A 126 -2.30 -15.06 -1.78
N GLY A 127 -1.50 -15.12 -2.82
CA GLY A 127 -1.88 -14.65 -4.15
C GLY A 127 -1.37 -15.54 -5.28
N SER A 128 -1.95 -15.41 -6.47
CA SER A 128 -1.44 -16.13 -7.67
C SER A 128 -0.90 -15.20 -8.76
N TYR A 129 -1.32 -13.94 -8.81
CA TYR A 129 -0.87 -12.95 -9.78
C TYR A 129 -0.93 -11.53 -9.21
N MET A 130 0.11 -10.72 -9.43
CA MET A 130 0.22 -9.32 -8.95
C MET A 130 -0.16 -9.16 -7.48
N THR A 131 0.69 -9.66 -6.59
CA THR A 131 0.38 -9.79 -5.16
C THR A 131 1.20 -8.80 -4.33
N GLY A 132 0.52 -8.00 -3.52
CA GLY A 132 1.13 -7.08 -2.56
C GLY A 132 0.27 -6.87 -1.33
N THR A 133 0.88 -6.48 -0.21
CA THR A 133 0.10 -6.33 1.04
C THR A 133 -0.89 -5.19 0.98
N LEU A 134 -0.47 -4.03 0.47
CA LEU A 134 -1.33 -2.85 0.38
C LEU A 134 -2.09 -2.81 -0.93
N VAL A 135 -1.42 -3.10 -2.04
CA VAL A 135 -2.00 -2.96 -3.39
C VAL A 135 -1.62 -4.15 -4.26
N GLY A 136 -2.60 -4.75 -4.94
CA GLY A 136 -2.35 -5.74 -5.99
C GLY A 136 -1.68 -5.10 -7.20
N GLN A 137 -2.40 -4.19 -7.86
CA GLN A 137 -1.90 -3.41 -8.99
C GLN A 137 -2.21 -1.92 -8.84
N ALA A 138 -1.21 -1.09 -9.12
CA ALA A 138 -1.35 0.36 -9.13
C ALA A 138 -1.11 0.95 -10.52
N PHE A 139 -1.99 1.85 -10.94
CA PHE A 139 -1.75 2.72 -12.10
C PHE A 139 -0.74 3.83 -11.75
N ASP A 140 -0.46 4.71 -12.72
CA ASP A 140 0.60 5.72 -12.59
C ASP A 140 0.39 6.67 -11.39
N GLY A 141 1.50 7.13 -10.80
CA GLY A 141 1.48 8.15 -9.75
C GLY A 141 1.07 7.67 -8.35
N LEU A 142 1.15 6.37 -8.04
CA LEU A 142 0.88 5.87 -6.68
C LEU A 142 1.82 6.53 -5.66
N THR A 143 1.29 7.11 -4.59
CA THR A 143 2.08 7.68 -3.49
C THR A 143 1.88 6.86 -2.22
N LEU A 144 2.96 6.26 -1.75
CA LEU A 144 3.03 5.52 -0.50
C LEU A 144 3.88 6.32 0.50
N LYS A 145 3.33 6.68 1.67
CA LYS A 145 4.06 7.52 2.63
C LYS A 145 3.86 7.11 4.08
N ASN A 146 4.91 7.13 4.90
CA ASN A 146 4.82 6.90 6.35
C ASN A 146 4.13 5.56 6.66
N LEU A 147 4.72 4.47 6.18
CA LEU A 147 4.13 3.14 6.28
C LEU A 147 4.99 2.24 7.15
N GLN A 148 4.35 1.41 7.97
CA GLN A 148 5.02 0.34 8.71
C GLN A 148 4.28 -0.96 8.45
N VAL A 149 4.87 -1.86 7.67
CA VAL A 149 4.20 -3.10 7.24
C VAL A 149 5.01 -4.30 7.71
N ALA A 150 4.40 -5.12 8.56
CA ALA A 150 4.88 -6.44 8.95
C ALA A 150 3.94 -7.49 8.33
N THR A 151 4.44 -8.22 7.33
CA THR A 151 3.61 -9.06 6.46
C THR A 151 4.33 -10.33 6.01
N THR A 152 3.55 -11.39 5.79
CA THR A 152 3.99 -12.57 5.05
C THR A 152 3.23 -12.65 3.74
N VAL A 153 3.94 -12.53 2.62
CA VAL A 153 3.36 -12.62 1.28
C VAL A 153 3.80 -13.93 0.65
N THR A 154 2.86 -14.75 0.20
CA THR A 154 3.13 -15.99 -0.54
C THR A 154 2.44 -15.92 -1.89
N ALA A 155 3.19 -16.15 -2.96
CA ALA A 155 2.66 -16.17 -4.32
C ALA A 155 3.00 -17.48 -5.04
N SER A 156 1.98 -18.21 -5.48
CA SER A 156 2.15 -19.56 -6.01
C SER A 156 2.21 -19.65 -7.55
N GLY A 157 1.73 -18.63 -8.27
CA GLY A 157 1.70 -18.57 -9.74
C GLY A 157 2.87 -17.83 -10.40
N ASN A 158 2.77 -17.57 -11.71
CA ASN A 158 3.70 -16.72 -12.49
C ASN A 158 3.53 -15.23 -12.10
N ALA A 159 3.84 -14.92 -10.85
CA ALA A 159 3.36 -13.73 -10.18
C ALA A 159 4.41 -12.63 -10.08
N PHE A 160 4.05 -11.41 -10.48
CA PHE A 160 4.67 -10.20 -9.95
C PHE A 160 4.33 -10.09 -8.47
N THR A 161 5.32 -10.21 -7.60
CA THR A 161 5.11 -10.21 -6.14
C THR A 161 5.95 -9.11 -5.51
N GLY A 162 5.32 -8.26 -4.71
CA GLY A 162 5.99 -7.23 -3.92
C GLY A 162 5.52 -7.25 -2.47
N GLY A 163 6.38 -6.89 -1.53
CA GLY A 163 5.99 -6.82 -0.12
C GLY A 163 4.86 -5.82 0.15
N LEU A 164 4.87 -4.66 -0.53
CA LEU A 164 3.82 -3.64 -0.42
C LEU A 164 2.87 -3.65 -1.61
N VAL A 165 3.41 -3.70 -2.81
CA VAL A 165 2.64 -3.57 -4.05
C VAL A 165 3.07 -4.63 -5.05
N GLY A 166 2.10 -5.35 -5.61
CA GLY A 166 2.36 -6.40 -6.59
C GLY A 166 2.93 -5.85 -7.89
N TYR A 167 2.29 -4.82 -8.46
CA TYR A 167 2.73 -4.14 -9.68
C TYR A 167 2.42 -2.65 -9.64
N THR A 168 3.31 -1.80 -10.17
CA THR A 168 3.03 -0.37 -10.37
C THR A 168 3.72 0.16 -11.63
N ASP A 169 3.02 1.05 -12.36
CA ASP A 169 3.55 1.76 -13.55
C ASP A 169 4.33 3.04 -13.20
N GLY A 170 4.34 3.45 -11.92
CA GLY A 170 4.99 4.69 -11.48
C GLY A 170 4.50 5.14 -10.11
N GLY A 171 5.33 5.85 -9.35
CA GLY A 171 4.94 6.30 -8.03
C GLY A 171 6.05 6.87 -7.14
N THR A 172 5.70 7.23 -5.91
CA THR A 172 6.66 7.68 -4.90
C THR A 172 6.50 6.84 -3.63
N LEU A 173 7.63 6.45 -3.03
CA LEU A 173 7.66 5.79 -1.73
C LEU A 173 8.47 6.65 -0.76
N GLY A 174 7.81 7.25 0.22
CA GLY A 174 8.46 8.04 1.27
C GLY A 174 8.30 7.37 2.64
N ASN A 175 9.39 7.22 3.37
CA ASN A 175 9.42 6.77 4.75
C ASN A 175 8.56 5.52 5.01
N ALA A 176 8.90 4.42 4.33
CA ALA A 176 8.26 3.14 4.56
C ALA A 176 9.23 2.14 5.18
N TYR A 177 8.70 1.35 6.11
CA TYR A 177 9.38 0.24 6.74
C TYR A 177 8.60 -1.04 6.46
N VAL A 178 9.25 -1.99 5.78
CA VAL A 178 8.65 -3.30 5.47
C VAL A 178 9.49 -4.38 6.14
N SER A 179 8.79 -5.27 6.84
CA SER A 179 9.35 -6.41 7.54
C SER A 179 8.51 -7.65 7.28
N GLY A 180 9.15 -8.81 7.31
CA GLY A 180 8.53 -10.09 7.09
C GLY A 180 8.99 -10.78 5.81
N LYS A 181 8.25 -11.80 5.38
CA LYS A 181 8.73 -12.77 4.40
C LYS A 181 7.91 -12.75 3.13
N VAL A 182 8.60 -12.55 1.99
CA VAL A 182 8.00 -12.67 0.67
C VAL A 182 8.50 -13.96 0.03
N ARG A 183 7.58 -14.88 -0.28
CA ARG A 183 7.83 -16.14 -1.00
C ARG A 183 7.11 -16.09 -2.34
N SER A 184 7.80 -16.46 -3.41
CA SER A 184 7.14 -16.69 -4.70
C SER A 184 7.77 -17.87 -5.41
N ASN A 185 6.94 -18.62 -6.13
CA ASN A 185 7.41 -19.66 -7.07
C ASN A 185 7.87 -19.07 -8.41
N SER A 186 7.68 -17.76 -8.64
CA SER A 186 8.05 -17.06 -9.88
C SER A 186 9.44 -16.44 -9.82
N SER A 187 10.01 -16.13 -10.99
CA SER A 187 11.29 -15.40 -11.15
C SER A 187 11.20 -13.90 -10.87
N TRP A 188 10.01 -13.36 -10.55
CA TRP A 188 9.72 -11.92 -10.57
C TRP A 188 9.32 -11.37 -9.19
N VAL A 189 10.21 -11.57 -8.21
CA VAL A 189 10.00 -11.11 -6.83
C VAL A 189 10.72 -9.80 -6.55
N GLY A 190 9.94 -8.75 -6.32
CA GLY A 190 10.42 -7.49 -5.74
C GLY A 190 10.33 -7.53 -4.22
N GLY A 191 11.36 -7.09 -3.50
CA GLY A 191 11.27 -7.03 -2.03
C GLY A 191 10.12 -6.15 -1.54
N ILE A 192 9.92 -4.99 -2.18
CA ILE A 192 8.89 -4.00 -1.83
C ILE A 192 7.89 -3.78 -2.99
N PHE A 193 8.40 -3.62 -4.22
CA PHE A 193 7.62 -3.47 -5.46
C PHE A 193 8.20 -4.32 -6.59
N HIS A 194 7.36 -4.70 -7.54
CA HIS A 194 7.77 -5.10 -8.89
C HIS A 194 7.60 -3.93 -9.88
N HIS A 195 8.53 -3.77 -10.84
CA HIS A 195 8.45 -2.80 -11.94
C HIS A 195 8.71 -3.48 -13.28
N ARG A 196 8.01 -3.09 -14.35
CA ARG A 196 8.31 -3.54 -15.71
C ARG A 196 9.67 -2.96 -16.15
N CYS A 197 10.71 -3.78 -16.16
CA CYS A 197 11.80 -3.57 -17.10
C CYS A 197 11.45 -4.38 -18.35
N GLU A 198 11.50 -3.76 -19.52
CA GLU A 198 11.34 -4.47 -20.79
C GLU A 198 12.30 -5.68 -20.83
N TYR A 199 11.72 -6.87 -21.00
CA TYR A 199 12.39 -8.16 -20.89
C TYR A 199 13.34 -8.38 -22.06
N ARG A 200 14.62 -8.67 -21.77
CA ARG A 200 15.46 -9.47 -22.67
C ARG A 200 15.40 -10.93 -22.20
N PRO A 201 15.12 -11.91 -23.08
CA PRO A 201 15.07 -13.31 -22.69
C PRO A 201 16.46 -13.83 -22.30
N GLY A 202 16.55 -14.60 -21.20
CA GLY A 202 17.74 -15.44 -20.99
C GLY A 202 18.25 -15.77 -19.59
N LYS A 203 17.54 -15.55 -18.45
CA LYS A 203 18.04 -16.06 -17.15
C LYS A 203 16.95 -16.69 -16.27
N LEU A 204 17.14 -17.99 -16.02
CA LEU A 204 16.34 -18.90 -15.20
C LEU A 204 16.15 -18.40 -13.75
N GLY A 205 14.91 -18.56 -13.25
CA GLY A 205 14.52 -18.29 -11.87
C GLY A 205 15.10 -19.31 -10.89
N ARG A 206 15.61 -18.80 -9.76
CA ARG A 206 15.85 -19.59 -8.54
C ARG A 206 14.82 -19.18 -7.50
N ARG A 207 14.22 -20.15 -6.79
CA ARG A 207 13.31 -19.93 -5.65
C ARG A 207 13.93 -18.90 -4.71
N SER A 208 13.26 -17.75 -4.52
CA SER A 208 13.80 -16.66 -3.68
C SER A 208 13.01 -16.58 -2.36
N ASP A 209 13.47 -17.31 -1.36
CA ASP A 209 13.12 -17.02 0.03
C ASP A 209 13.98 -15.83 0.48
N ARG A 210 13.38 -14.63 0.64
CA ARG A 210 14.13 -13.44 1.07
C ARG A 210 13.49 -12.76 2.27
N TRP A 211 14.29 -12.61 3.32
CA TRP A 211 13.99 -11.80 4.51
C TRP A 211 14.48 -10.38 4.27
N PHE A 212 13.64 -9.38 4.52
CA PHE A 212 14.01 -7.97 4.37
C PHE A 212 13.60 -7.16 5.61
N LEU A 213 14.53 -6.35 6.11
CA LEU A 213 14.27 -5.19 6.95
C LEU A 213 14.79 -3.99 6.16
N GLN A 214 13.90 -3.11 5.70
CA GLN A 214 14.27 -1.98 4.84
C GLN A 214 13.53 -0.72 5.24
N ARG A 215 14.27 0.34 5.60
CA ARG A 215 13.79 1.72 5.68
C ARG A 215 14.19 2.45 4.40
N LEU A 216 13.21 2.91 3.62
CA LEU A 216 13.46 3.54 2.31
C LEU A 216 12.75 4.88 2.14
N ASP A 217 13.50 5.84 1.58
CA ASP A 217 12.99 7.03 0.91
C ASP A 217 13.42 6.97 -0.57
N LEU A 218 12.45 6.82 -1.46
CA LEU A 218 12.64 6.59 -2.89
C LEU A 218 11.71 7.51 -3.70
N LYS A 219 12.28 8.32 -4.62
CA LYS A 219 11.52 9.09 -5.62
C LYS A 219 11.78 8.53 -7.02
N LEU A 220 10.73 8.25 -7.78
CA LEU A 220 10.84 8.06 -9.24
C LEU A 220 10.94 9.43 -9.94
N ARG A 221 11.79 9.50 -10.97
CA ARG A 221 11.74 10.53 -12.01
C ARG A 221 11.62 9.81 -13.34
N PHE A 222 10.62 10.16 -14.15
CA PHE A 222 10.61 9.82 -15.57
C PHE A 222 11.47 10.84 -16.33
N CYS A 223 12.44 10.36 -17.11
CA CYS A 223 13.01 11.14 -18.21
C CYS A 223 12.13 10.93 -19.44
N ARG A 224 11.39 11.95 -19.85
CA ARG A 224 10.79 12.03 -21.19
C ARG A 224 11.87 12.57 -22.13
N HIS A 225 12.42 11.73 -23.00
CA HIS A 225 13.14 12.20 -24.17
C HIS A 225 12.83 11.28 -25.35
N SER A 226 12.11 11.83 -26.33
CA SER A 226 12.18 11.50 -27.76
C SER A 226 12.70 10.09 -28.13
N GLY A 227 11.76 9.14 -28.29
CA GLY A 227 11.89 8.06 -29.28
C GLY A 227 12.56 6.75 -28.88
N TRP A 228 13.31 6.64 -27.77
CA TRP A 228 13.94 5.36 -27.37
C TRP A 228 14.01 5.19 -25.84
N LEU A 229 13.40 4.12 -25.31
CA LEU A 229 13.33 3.81 -23.87
C LEU A 229 14.65 3.21 -23.38
N ARG A 230 15.38 3.94 -22.52
CA ARG A 230 16.50 3.40 -21.71
C ARG A 230 16.05 3.16 -20.27
N SER A 231 16.59 2.11 -19.65
CA SER A 231 16.32 1.67 -18.28
C SER A 231 16.47 2.79 -17.25
N CYS A 232 15.40 3.12 -16.54
CA CYS A 232 15.43 4.04 -15.39
C CYS A 232 15.36 3.22 -14.09
N GLY A 233 16.48 3.14 -13.37
CA GLY A 233 16.53 2.59 -12.02
C GLY A 233 16.11 3.63 -10.98
N TRP A 234 15.53 3.17 -9.87
CA TRP A 234 15.20 4.03 -8.73
C TRP A 234 16.47 4.59 -8.07
N ARG A 235 16.51 5.89 -7.78
CA ARG A 235 17.54 6.51 -6.94
C ARG A 235 16.99 6.72 -5.53
N GLY A 236 17.54 6.02 -4.55
CA GLY A 236 17.32 6.29 -3.12
C GLY A 236 18.25 5.49 -2.23
N ARG A 237 18.40 5.92 -0.98
CA ARG A 237 19.25 5.25 0.01
C ARG A 237 18.52 4.02 0.55
N ILE A 238 18.97 2.83 0.15
CA ILE A 238 18.61 1.58 0.83
C ILE A 238 19.50 1.47 2.06
N ARG A 239 18.96 1.62 3.27
CA ARG A 239 19.67 1.29 4.51
C ARG A 239 19.14 -0.03 5.05
N ARG A 240 19.99 -1.06 4.98
CA ARG A 240 19.80 -2.32 5.72
C ARG A 240 20.15 -2.01 7.17
N MET A 241 19.19 -2.14 8.09
CA MET A 241 19.50 -2.14 9.52
C MET A 241 19.83 -3.59 9.88
N LEU A 242 21.05 -3.79 10.38
CA LEU A 242 21.53 -5.05 10.95
C LEU A 242 20.75 -5.35 12.24
#